data_AF-A0A832HAF7-F1
#
_entry.id   AF-A0A832HAF7-F1
#
_cell.length_a   1.000
_cell.length_b   1.000
_cell.length_c   1.000
_cell.angle_alpha   90.00
_cell.angle_beta   90.00
_cell.angle_gamma   90.00
#
_symmetry.space_group_name_H-M   'P 1'
#
loop_
_entity.id
_entity.type
_entity.pdbx_description
1 polymer ?
#
loop_
_entity_poly.entity_id
_entity_poly.type
_entity_poly.pdbx_seq_one_letter_code
_entity_poly.pdbx_strand_id
1 'polypeptide(L)'
;MLAESQVFIAAHHDQAAAIHHHLGPGNLLDFLVIHGITGGMLGQLIRHAAPKHGIGVNGMAIRRQHGYKCGFNALHVAEICGKKGLGPDRVGVHRAPRPGSRAAGFDMNIFRAIGPAFICLLAATASAQTGAEVETKAVPIYSLEDCLALGLERNPDILKAQRDIERSQGVVITAKSLLYPKLGLNSRVEMRNDDLFEEGNNERLQRFQDYWTVSLVATQSLYSGGANRQQVAIAKLKNQESVVQLRAATNAVLRDIRHAVYDIVVAEAQIEAQSQSVGLLEQEWERQKQYFDAGKTTRFNVLRTQVSLANQRVQLEEARVRLTGQLSQLSQLLGVAWSAQADGAPPFRVREELDCPPMEETMADLTRLAMARRPELEALRHQIEIAERQIQVDKASNIPNIDAFAGYEVRRDRDESSFTDQVNAGTVGLLGRWNIFDGFAGRGKVASGRAALGSARVSQQKTLLQVEAEVRDAYQRLKGAETALRLQTGNVATAEDAVRLAQNSADAGFATLLDVLQATLDLTTSRLEAIRSRQRYMKSLADLQFAVSVGLKDGSPEAGASGGAAP
;
A
#
# COMPACT_ATOMS: atom_id res chain seq x y z
N MET A 1 15.42 -4.19 4.18
CA MET A 1 15.11 -4.47 5.61
C MET A 1 16.28 -4.02 6.46
N LEU A 2 16.02 -3.56 7.69
CA LEU A 2 16.99 -2.88 8.58
C LEU A 2 17.49 -1.51 8.07
N ALA A 3 16.55 -0.63 7.69
CA ALA A 3 16.79 0.81 7.55
C ALA A 3 15.63 1.69 8.12
N GLU A 4 14.52 1.09 8.54
CA GLU A 4 13.28 1.82 8.91
C GLU A 4 12.98 1.77 10.43
N SER A 5 13.73 0.98 11.20
CA SER A 5 13.45 0.71 12.62
C SER A 5 13.99 1.73 13.61
N GLN A 6 14.54 2.87 13.17
CA GLN A 6 15.08 3.92 14.04
C GLN A 6 14.28 5.23 14.02
N VAL A 7 13.40 5.46 13.04
CA VAL A 7 12.56 6.67 12.99
C VAL A 7 11.37 6.58 13.96
N PHE A 8 10.85 5.37 14.18
CA PHE A 8 9.62 5.15 14.97
C PHE A 8 9.75 5.36 16.49
N ILE A 9 10.98 5.48 17.01
CA ILE A 9 11.24 5.61 18.46
C ILE A 9 11.35 7.09 18.90
N ALA A 10 11.72 8.01 18.00
CA ALA A 10 11.85 9.42 18.33
C ALA A 10 10.50 10.12 18.58
N ALA A 11 9.45 9.74 17.84
CA ALA A 11 8.16 10.44 17.85
C ALA A 11 7.30 10.22 19.12
N HIS A 12 7.56 9.16 19.90
CA HIS A 12 6.77 8.84 21.09
C HIS A 12 7.39 9.29 22.42
N HIS A 13 8.60 9.90 22.42
CA HIS A 13 9.23 10.29 23.67
C HIS A 13 8.58 11.52 24.34
N ASP A 14 8.05 12.47 23.55
CA ASP A 14 7.40 13.69 24.06
C ASP A 14 5.96 13.46 24.57
N GLN A 15 5.23 12.49 24.01
CA GLN A 15 3.84 12.24 24.43
C GLN A 15 3.74 11.62 25.83
N ALA A 16 4.81 11.03 26.35
CA ALA A 16 4.86 10.48 27.72
C ALA A 16 4.91 11.56 28.82
N ALA A 17 5.26 12.82 28.48
CA ALA A 17 5.42 13.90 29.46
C ALA A 17 4.10 14.60 29.86
N ALA A 18 3.02 14.42 29.07
CA ALA A 18 1.78 15.20 29.21
C ALA A 18 0.70 14.53 30.08
N ILE A 19 0.82 13.24 30.42
CA ILE A 19 -0.17 12.48 31.20
C ILE A 19 0.42 12.08 32.55
N HIS A 20 0.65 13.07 33.42
CA HIS A 20 1.20 12.84 34.77
C HIS A 20 0.35 13.43 35.91
N HIS A 21 -0.91 13.80 35.61
CA HIS A 21 -1.98 14.00 36.58
C HIS A 21 -3.13 13.03 36.28
N HIS A 22 -3.70 12.43 37.34
CA HIS A 22 -4.78 11.43 37.30
C HIS A 22 -4.46 10.09 36.62
N LEU A 23 -3.79 9.18 37.35
CA LEU A 23 -4.30 7.83 37.67
C LEU A 23 -3.36 7.11 38.66
N GLY A 24 -3.89 6.14 39.41
CA GLY A 24 -3.17 5.46 40.50
C GLY A 24 -2.31 4.26 40.05
N PRO A 25 -1.34 3.81 40.87
CA PRO A 25 -0.47 2.69 40.55
C PRO A 25 -1.21 1.34 40.65
N GLY A 26 -1.79 0.89 39.54
CA GLY A 26 -2.47 -0.42 39.44
C GLY A 26 -2.22 -1.15 38.13
N ASN A 27 -2.56 -0.55 36.99
CA ASN A 27 -2.82 -1.29 35.74
C ASN A 27 -1.58 -1.52 34.84
N LEU A 28 -0.37 -1.29 35.34
CA LEU A 28 0.88 -1.44 34.55
C LEU A 28 1.37 -2.90 34.44
N LEU A 29 0.83 -3.81 35.27
CA LEU A 29 1.18 -5.23 35.25
C LEU A 29 0.39 -6.02 34.20
N ASP A 30 -0.92 -5.76 34.02
CA ASP A 30 -1.76 -6.51 33.08
C ASP A 30 -1.36 -6.27 31.61
N PHE A 31 -0.92 -5.04 31.28
CA PHE A 31 -0.53 -4.67 29.91
C PHE A 31 0.71 -5.42 29.41
N LEU A 32 1.59 -5.84 30.33
CA LEU A 32 2.85 -6.53 30.04
C LEU A 32 2.69 -8.04 29.83
N VAL A 33 1.59 -8.65 30.30
CA VAL A 33 1.34 -10.10 30.14
C VAL A 33 0.86 -10.44 28.72
N ILE A 34 0.18 -9.51 28.04
CA ILE A 34 -0.44 -9.74 26.73
C ILE A 34 0.58 -9.80 25.57
N HIS A 35 1.76 -9.20 25.71
CA HIS A 35 2.69 -8.95 24.59
C HIS A 35 3.97 -9.81 24.55
N GLY A 36 4.10 -10.83 25.40
CA GLY A 36 4.93 -12.02 25.11
C GLY A 36 6.45 -11.82 24.93
N ILE A 37 7.07 -10.79 25.51
CA ILE A 37 8.52 -10.57 25.39
C ILE A 37 9.31 -11.44 26.40
N THR A 38 10.07 -12.41 25.91
CA THR A 38 10.93 -13.27 26.74
C THR A 38 12.17 -12.53 27.25
N GLY A 39 12.53 -12.75 28.51
CA GLY A 39 13.56 -11.98 29.22
C GLY A 39 14.99 -12.23 28.74
N GLY A 40 15.66 -11.16 28.29
CA GLY A 40 17.07 -11.20 27.85
C GLY A 40 17.93 -9.96 28.17
N MET A 41 17.39 -8.92 28.83
CA MET A 41 18.12 -7.65 29.05
C MET A 41 17.92 -6.95 30.40
N LEU A 42 17.27 -7.58 31.38
CA LEU A 42 16.99 -6.95 32.69
C LEU A 42 18.17 -6.97 33.69
N GLY A 43 19.38 -7.36 33.25
CA GLY A 43 20.54 -7.63 34.12
C GLY A 43 21.54 -6.48 34.30
N GLN A 44 21.42 -5.37 33.57
CA GLN A 44 22.45 -4.31 33.53
C GLN A 44 21.98 -2.91 33.95
N LEU A 45 20.67 -2.66 34.11
CA LEU A 45 20.13 -1.31 34.38
C LEU A 45 19.91 -0.96 35.87
N ILE A 46 20.33 -1.83 36.81
CA ILE A 46 20.26 -1.55 38.25
C ILE A 46 21.68 -1.56 38.86
N ARG A 47 22.47 -0.52 38.57
CA ARG A 47 23.76 -0.28 39.28
C ARG A 47 24.22 1.18 39.41
N HIS A 48 23.45 2.17 38.93
CA HIS A 48 23.81 3.60 38.98
C HIS A 48 22.61 4.49 39.39
N ALA A 49 22.08 4.28 40.60
CA ALA A 49 21.26 5.25 41.33
C ALA A 49 21.16 4.89 42.83
N ALA A 50 20.90 5.89 43.68
CA ALA A 50 20.48 5.81 45.10
C ALA A 50 21.45 5.16 46.14
N PRO A 51 21.99 5.96 47.09
CA PRO A 51 22.53 5.47 48.37
C PRO A 51 21.50 5.62 49.52
N LYS A 52 21.63 4.81 50.59
CA LYS A 52 20.92 4.88 51.90
C LYS A 52 19.37 4.79 51.80
N HIS A 53 18.71 3.71 52.18
CA HIS A 53 18.64 3.17 53.55
C HIS A 53 18.35 1.64 53.56
N GLY A 54 18.56 0.96 54.69
CA GLY A 54 18.32 -0.48 54.86
C GLY A 54 16.99 -0.83 55.55
N ILE A 55 16.85 -2.10 55.96
CA ILE A 55 15.61 -2.84 56.35
C ILE A 55 14.91 -3.43 55.09
N GLY A 56 14.51 -4.70 55.03
CA GLY A 56 14.67 -5.82 55.98
C GLY A 56 14.30 -7.16 55.31
N VAL A 57 14.74 -8.30 55.86
CA VAL A 57 14.63 -9.62 55.22
C VAL A 57 13.34 -10.36 55.59
N ASN A 58 12.63 -10.89 54.58
CA ASN A 58 11.93 -12.19 54.56
C ASN A 58 11.32 -12.43 53.15
N GLY A 59 11.14 -13.65 52.65
CA GLY A 59 11.48 -14.96 53.22
C GLY A 59 10.34 -15.97 53.20
N MET A 60 9.85 -16.39 52.02
CA MET A 60 8.83 -17.46 51.95
C MET A 60 8.92 -18.27 50.65
N ALA A 61 8.67 -19.58 50.73
CA ALA A 61 8.69 -20.50 49.59
C ALA A 61 7.61 -21.59 49.72
N ILE A 62 6.71 -21.67 48.74
CA ILE A 62 5.69 -22.72 48.59
C ILE A 62 5.69 -23.10 47.10
N ARG A 63 6.30 -24.21 46.66
CA ARG A 63 5.92 -25.65 46.73
C ARG A 63 5.00 -26.07 45.57
N ARG A 64 5.40 -27.14 44.88
CA ARG A 64 4.79 -27.73 43.66
C ARG A 64 3.31 -28.10 43.83
N GLN A 65 2.58 -28.19 42.71
CA GLN A 65 1.82 -29.39 42.33
C GLN A 65 1.65 -29.54 40.79
N HIS A 66 1.15 -30.72 40.41
CA HIS A 66 0.87 -31.34 39.10
C HIS A 66 0.38 -30.43 37.94
N GLY A 67 0.51 -30.79 36.65
CA GLY A 67 1.12 -32.00 36.05
C GLY A 67 0.15 -32.85 35.21
N TYR A 68 0.22 -32.74 33.88
CA TYR A 68 -0.43 -33.63 32.92
C TYR A 68 0.56 -34.11 31.84
N LYS A 69 0.46 -35.38 31.44
CA LYS A 69 1.15 -36.00 30.31
C LYS A 69 0.13 -36.70 29.42
N CYS A 70 0.27 -36.59 28.10
CA CYS A 70 0.05 -37.59 27.05
C CYS A 70 0.03 -36.89 25.67
N GLY A 71 0.69 -37.37 24.61
CA GLY A 71 1.68 -38.45 24.54
C GLY A 71 1.97 -38.92 23.10
N PHE A 72 3.14 -39.54 22.90
CA PHE A 72 3.58 -40.33 21.71
C PHE A 72 3.82 -39.50 20.40
N ASN A 73 4.78 -39.83 19.52
CA ASN A 73 5.79 -40.91 19.46
C ASN A 73 7.10 -40.32 18.83
N ALA A 74 8.32 -40.57 19.34
CA ALA A 74 9.22 -41.73 19.11
C ALA A 74 9.84 -41.80 17.68
N LEU A 75 11.07 -42.30 17.46
CA LEU A 75 12.12 -42.88 18.33
C LEU A 75 13.25 -41.81 18.58
N HIS A 76 14.55 -42.01 18.89
CA HIS A 76 15.54 -43.11 19.12
C HIS A 76 16.53 -42.59 20.22
N VAL A 77 17.25 -43.32 21.10
CA VAL A 77 17.75 -44.72 21.23
C VAL A 77 19.04 -45.00 20.43
N ALA A 78 20.24 -45.26 21.00
CA ALA A 78 20.69 -45.25 22.41
C ALA A 78 22.25 -45.18 22.54
N GLU A 79 22.75 -45.04 23.79
CA GLU A 79 24.17 -45.12 24.20
C GLU A 79 24.69 -46.56 24.39
N ILE A 80 26.03 -46.73 24.47
CA ILE A 80 26.69 -47.89 25.11
C ILE A 80 27.94 -47.44 25.92
N CYS A 81 28.10 -47.95 27.14
CA CYS A 81 29.24 -47.76 28.08
C CYS A 81 30.46 -48.67 27.72
N GLY A 82 31.68 -48.57 28.28
CA GLY A 82 32.29 -47.74 29.33
C GLY A 82 33.41 -48.52 30.10
N LYS A 83 33.99 -47.92 31.17
CA LYS A 83 34.96 -48.47 32.19
C LYS A 83 36.50 -48.49 31.92
N LYS A 84 37.19 -47.59 32.63
CA LYS A 84 38.37 -47.76 33.55
C LYS A 84 39.52 -48.76 33.24
N GLY A 85 40.77 -48.26 33.33
CA GLY A 85 41.72 -48.73 34.39
C GLY A 85 43.24 -48.80 34.12
N LEU A 86 44.02 -48.19 35.02
CA LEU A 86 45.44 -48.46 35.42
C LEU A 86 46.63 -48.01 34.52
N GLY A 87 47.76 -47.68 35.20
CA GLY A 87 49.11 -47.36 34.68
C GLY A 87 50.17 -48.27 35.35
N PRO A 88 51.43 -47.86 35.66
CA PRO A 88 51.98 -46.49 35.80
C PRO A 88 53.44 -46.31 35.21
N ASP A 89 54.25 -45.41 35.81
CA ASP A 89 55.72 -45.22 35.71
C ASP A 89 56.29 -44.47 34.46
N ARG A 90 57.28 -43.54 34.54
CA ARG A 90 58.16 -43.06 35.65
C ARG A 90 58.39 -41.53 35.72
N VAL A 91 58.49 -41.02 36.96
CA VAL A 91 59.41 -39.99 37.54
C VAL A 91 60.17 -38.98 36.64
N GLY A 92 60.09 -37.68 37.00
CA GLY A 92 61.12 -36.66 36.66
C GLY A 92 60.72 -35.22 37.07
N VAL A 93 61.56 -34.50 37.83
CA VAL A 93 61.32 -33.11 38.32
C VAL A 93 62.57 -32.25 38.19
N HIS A 94 62.47 -30.99 37.73
CA HIS A 94 63.22 -29.81 38.22
C HIS A 94 62.72 -28.48 37.59
N ARG A 95 63.34 -27.33 37.91
CA ARG A 95 62.83 -25.94 37.71
C ARG A 95 63.66 -25.09 36.74
N ALA A 96 62.95 -24.25 35.96
CA ALA A 96 63.37 -22.90 35.47
C ALA A 96 64.58 -22.84 34.48
N PRO A 97 64.88 -21.69 33.81
CA PRO A 97 64.27 -20.35 33.87
C PRO A 97 63.83 -19.75 32.49
N ARG A 98 63.48 -18.45 32.47
CA ARG A 98 63.32 -17.63 31.24
C ARG A 98 64.68 -17.16 30.69
N PRO A 99 64.74 -16.84 29.38
CA PRO A 99 65.41 -15.62 28.92
C PRO A 99 64.49 -14.79 27.97
N GLY A 100 65.01 -13.69 27.41
CA GLY A 100 64.33 -12.93 26.35
C GLY A 100 65.16 -11.76 25.77
N SER A 101 64.80 -11.33 24.56
CA SER A 101 65.28 -10.16 23.83
C SER A 101 64.10 -9.64 22.96
N ARG A 102 63.87 -8.35 22.65
CA ARG A 102 64.69 -7.17 22.30
C ARG A 102 65.35 -7.19 20.91
N ALA A 103 64.70 -6.52 19.96
CA ALA A 103 65.19 -5.34 19.20
C ALA A 103 64.99 -5.41 17.66
N ALA A 104 64.71 -4.23 17.07
CA ALA A 104 64.54 -3.93 15.63
C ALA A 104 63.39 -4.66 14.88
N GLY A 105 62.61 -4.04 13.99
CA GLY A 105 62.42 -2.61 13.68
C GLY A 105 62.79 -2.20 12.25
N PHE A 106 61.80 -1.73 11.49
CA PHE A 106 61.97 -0.94 10.27
C PHE A 106 60.73 -0.05 10.04
N ASP A 107 60.93 1.17 9.56
CA ASP A 107 59.88 2.19 9.36
C ASP A 107 59.27 2.14 7.95
N MET A 108 58.03 2.63 7.82
CA MET A 108 57.62 3.36 6.61
C MET A 108 56.54 4.42 6.91
N ASN A 109 56.97 5.68 7.03
CA ASN A 109 56.07 6.84 7.02
C ASN A 109 55.72 7.22 5.59
N ILE A 110 54.43 7.47 5.30
CA ILE A 110 53.91 8.43 4.28
C ILE A 110 52.40 8.59 4.49
N PHE A 111 51.82 9.71 4.03
CA PHE A 111 50.42 10.14 4.25
C PHE A 111 50.02 10.45 5.72
N ARG A 112 50.55 11.56 6.22
CA ARG A 112 49.85 12.42 7.20
C ARG A 112 49.73 13.84 6.63
N ALA A 113 48.53 14.23 6.22
CA ALA A 113 48.21 15.59 5.78
C ALA A 113 46.72 15.89 5.98
N ILE A 114 46.41 17.03 6.59
CA ILE A 114 45.06 17.64 6.75
C ILE A 114 44.07 16.78 7.57
N GLY A 115 43.47 17.23 8.67
CA GLY A 115 43.51 18.54 9.33
C GLY A 115 42.11 18.94 9.81
N PRO A 116 41.68 18.55 11.02
CA PRO A 116 40.31 18.83 11.48
C PRO A 116 40.17 20.27 11.95
N ALA A 117 39.46 21.09 11.18
CA ALA A 117 39.09 22.44 11.54
C ALA A 117 37.58 22.65 11.32
N PHE A 118 36.80 22.64 12.40
CA PHE A 118 35.79 23.67 12.73
C PHE A 118 35.13 23.34 14.08
N ILE A 119 35.41 24.17 15.08
CA ILE A 119 34.62 24.32 16.30
C ILE A 119 34.13 25.78 16.30
N CYS A 120 33.04 26.09 17.01
CA CYS A 120 32.41 27.41 17.13
C CYS A 120 31.60 27.91 15.91
N LEU A 121 30.44 27.29 15.65
CA LEU A 121 29.21 28.07 15.36
C LEU A 121 27.93 27.25 15.62
N LEU A 122 27.39 27.29 16.85
CA LEU A 122 26.01 26.86 17.15
C LEU A 122 25.55 27.36 18.54
N ALA A 123 25.40 28.68 18.66
CA ALA A 123 24.68 29.33 19.75
C ALA A 123 23.84 30.48 19.15
N ALA A 124 22.69 30.77 19.74
CA ALA A 124 21.70 31.75 19.27
C ALA A 124 20.94 31.41 17.97
N THR A 125 20.15 30.33 17.98
CA THR A 125 18.81 30.36 17.36
C THR A 125 17.78 30.59 18.46
N ALA A 126 17.47 31.86 18.74
CA ALA A 126 16.44 32.21 19.71
C ALA A 126 15.04 31.79 19.19
N SER A 127 14.13 31.49 20.12
CA SER A 127 12.78 30.97 19.81
C SER A 127 11.89 32.02 19.15
N ALA A 128 12.04 32.19 17.82
CA ALA A 128 11.08 32.91 16.99
C ALA A 128 9.82 32.06 16.79
N GLN A 129 9.02 31.90 17.86
CA GLN A 129 7.63 31.47 17.74
C GLN A 129 6.85 32.63 17.10
N THR A 130 6.89 32.69 15.76
CA THR A 130 5.85 33.38 15.00
C THR A 130 4.54 32.68 15.31
N GLY A 131 3.73 33.29 16.18
CA GLY A 131 2.33 32.90 16.34
C GLY A 131 1.65 33.13 15.00
N ALA A 132 1.50 32.06 14.21
CA ALA A 132 0.66 32.09 13.04
C ALA A 132 -0.77 32.36 13.54
N GLU A 133 -1.33 33.51 13.17
CA GLU A 133 -2.74 33.75 13.32
C GLU A 133 -3.46 32.61 12.59
N VAL A 134 -4.29 31.87 13.33
CA VAL A 134 -5.15 30.86 12.72
C VAL A 134 -6.25 31.61 11.99
N GLU A 135 -5.97 32.02 10.75
CA GLU A 135 -7.00 32.41 9.80
C GLU A 135 -8.08 31.33 9.84
N THR A 136 -9.29 31.70 10.25
CA THR A 136 -10.47 30.83 10.27
C THR A 136 -10.97 30.65 8.84
N LYS A 137 -10.12 29.98 8.05
CA LYS A 137 -10.27 29.77 6.61
C LYS A 137 -11.61 29.08 6.37
N ALA A 138 -12.53 29.83 5.76
CA ALA A 138 -13.90 29.39 5.56
C ALA A 138 -13.91 28.01 4.89
N VAL A 139 -14.72 27.09 5.45
CA VAL A 139 -14.81 25.71 4.96
C VAL A 139 -15.17 25.74 3.47
N PRO A 140 -14.28 25.28 2.57
CA PRO A 140 -14.50 25.39 1.14
C PRO A 140 -15.73 24.58 0.72
N ILE A 141 -16.49 25.14 -0.23
CA ILE A 141 -17.57 24.43 -0.91
C ILE A 141 -17.00 24.00 -2.27
N TYR A 142 -17.08 22.71 -2.56
CA TYR A 142 -16.65 22.14 -3.84
C TYR A 142 -17.85 21.69 -4.68
N SER A 143 -17.78 21.96 -5.98
CA SER A 143 -18.58 21.29 -7.01
C SER A 143 -17.99 19.92 -7.36
N LEU A 144 -18.71 19.13 -8.16
CA LEU A 144 -18.18 17.92 -8.78
C LEU A 144 -16.95 18.21 -9.63
N GLU A 145 -16.93 19.31 -10.39
CA GLU A 145 -15.79 19.68 -11.24
C GLU A 145 -14.54 20.00 -10.39
N ASP A 146 -14.69 20.72 -9.27
CA ASP A 146 -13.61 20.97 -8.30
C ASP A 146 -13.07 19.65 -7.70
N CYS A 147 -13.97 18.74 -7.31
CA CYS A 147 -13.60 17.44 -6.75
C CYS A 147 -12.86 16.57 -7.78
N LEU A 148 -13.27 16.58 -9.06
CA LEU A 148 -12.57 15.85 -10.12
C LEU A 148 -11.20 16.46 -10.41
N ALA A 149 -11.07 17.79 -10.43
CA ALA A 149 -9.80 18.48 -10.62
C ALA A 149 -8.81 18.21 -9.46
N LEU A 150 -9.24 18.36 -8.21
CA LEU A 150 -8.44 18.04 -7.02
C LEU A 150 -8.04 16.56 -6.97
N GLY A 151 -8.95 15.66 -7.36
CA GLY A 151 -8.65 14.23 -7.49
C GLY A 151 -7.55 13.95 -8.52
N LEU A 152 -7.59 14.58 -9.69
CA LEU A 152 -6.56 14.43 -10.72
C LEU A 152 -5.17 14.94 -10.27
N GLU A 153 -5.12 15.99 -9.45
CA GLU A 153 -3.88 16.56 -8.91
C GLU A 153 -3.31 15.70 -7.75
N ARG A 154 -4.16 15.22 -6.83
CA ARG A 154 -3.73 14.77 -5.49
C ARG A 154 -4.05 13.32 -5.13
N ASN A 155 -4.84 12.60 -5.92
CA ASN A 155 -5.22 11.23 -5.57
C ASN A 155 -3.98 10.31 -5.44
N PRO A 156 -3.80 9.59 -4.32
CA PRO A 156 -2.61 8.76 -4.11
C PRO A 156 -2.38 7.65 -5.15
N ASP A 157 -3.44 7.06 -5.71
CA ASP A 157 -3.31 5.98 -6.71
C ASP A 157 -2.96 6.53 -8.10
N ILE A 158 -3.44 7.72 -8.47
CA ILE A 158 -2.97 8.43 -9.68
C ILE A 158 -1.49 8.81 -9.54
N LEU A 159 -1.10 9.41 -8.41
CA LEU A 159 0.29 9.79 -8.14
C LEU A 159 1.21 8.56 -8.12
N LYS A 160 0.78 7.46 -7.52
CA LYS A 160 1.49 6.17 -7.54
C LYS A 160 1.64 5.63 -8.97
N ALA A 161 0.59 5.65 -9.78
CA ALA A 161 0.67 5.21 -11.18
C ALA A 161 1.63 6.07 -12.02
N GLN A 162 1.75 7.37 -11.74
CA GLN A 162 2.78 8.22 -12.34
C GLN A 162 4.21 7.78 -11.91
N ARG A 163 4.43 7.48 -10.62
CA ARG A 163 5.72 6.96 -10.13
C ARG A 163 6.05 5.57 -10.68
N ASP A 164 5.04 4.75 -10.96
CA ASP A 164 5.22 3.46 -11.64
C ASP A 164 5.68 3.62 -13.09
N ILE A 165 5.29 4.69 -13.79
CA ILE A 165 5.85 5.03 -15.11
C ILE A 165 7.34 5.39 -14.96
N GLU A 166 7.73 6.27 -14.04
CA GLU A 166 9.14 6.62 -13.79
C GLU A 166 9.98 5.38 -13.45
N ARG A 167 9.45 4.50 -12.60
CA ARG A 167 10.05 3.19 -12.27
C ARG A 167 10.22 2.31 -13.52
N SER A 168 9.22 2.29 -14.41
CA SER A 168 9.29 1.53 -15.67
C SER A 168 10.33 2.09 -16.65
N GLN A 169 10.51 3.42 -16.70
CA GLN A 169 11.60 4.06 -17.47
C GLN A 169 12.97 3.66 -16.92
N GLY A 170 13.12 3.58 -15.59
CA GLY A 170 14.31 3.00 -14.95
C GLY A 170 14.59 1.56 -15.39
N VAL A 171 13.56 0.73 -15.50
CA VAL A 171 13.68 -0.65 -16.05
C VAL A 171 14.09 -0.63 -17.52
N VAL A 172 13.62 0.31 -18.34
CA VAL A 172 14.08 0.49 -19.73
C VAL A 172 15.57 0.88 -19.79
N ILE A 173 16.06 1.71 -18.87
CA ILE A 173 17.50 2.05 -18.77
C ILE A 173 18.31 0.81 -18.37
N THR A 174 17.87 0.07 -17.36
CA THR A 174 18.50 -1.21 -16.96
C THR A 174 18.53 -2.23 -18.10
N ALA A 175 17.47 -2.35 -18.90
CA ALA A 175 17.46 -3.21 -20.08
C ALA A 175 18.43 -2.71 -21.17
N LYS A 176 18.53 -1.40 -21.41
CA LYS A 176 19.52 -0.81 -22.32
C LYS A 176 20.97 -1.10 -21.88
N SER A 177 21.24 -1.22 -20.57
CA SER A 177 22.58 -1.58 -20.06
C SER A 177 23.10 -2.95 -20.54
N LEU A 178 22.23 -3.82 -21.06
CA LEU A 178 22.61 -5.10 -21.69
C LEU A 178 23.25 -4.93 -23.08
N LEU A 179 23.27 -3.71 -23.62
CA LEU A 179 23.88 -3.35 -24.90
C LEU A 179 25.19 -2.56 -24.74
N TYR A 180 25.53 -2.12 -23.52
CA TYR A 180 26.68 -1.27 -23.22
C TYR A 180 27.76 -2.02 -22.42
N PRO A 181 29.03 -1.58 -22.46
CA PRO A 181 30.11 -2.26 -21.76
C PRO A 181 30.00 -2.02 -20.25
N LYS A 182 30.09 -3.10 -19.47
CA LYS A 182 30.05 -3.07 -18.01
C LYS A 182 31.48 -3.10 -17.48
N LEU A 183 31.88 -2.00 -16.85
CA LEU A 183 33.15 -1.87 -16.15
C LEU A 183 32.97 -2.22 -14.67
N GLY A 184 33.81 -3.11 -14.14
CA GLY A 184 33.84 -3.49 -12.73
C GLY A 184 35.27 -3.46 -12.19
N LEU A 185 35.44 -2.93 -10.98
CA LEU A 185 36.68 -2.98 -10.23
C LEU A 185 36.53 -4.01 -9.11
N ASN A 186 37.32 -5.08 -9.15
CA ASN A 186 37.31 -6.14 -8.14
C ASN A 186 38.63 -6.12 -7.38
N SER A 187 38.59 -5.75 -6.11
CA SER A 187 39.70 -5.98 -5.19
C SER A 187 39.47 -7.25 -4.37
N ARG A 188 40.53 -8.03 -4.16
CA ARG A 188 40.56 -9.13 -3.19
C ARG A 188 41.82 -9.03 -2.37
N VAL A 189 41.70 -9.19 -1.06
CA VAL A 189 42.79 -9.49 -0.15
C VAL A 189 42.45 -10.82 0.52
N GLU A 190 43.39 -11.76 0.51
CA GLU A 190 43.21 -13.14 0.91
C GLU A 190 44.47 -13.60 1.66
N MET A 191 44.33 -13.99 2.93
CA MET A 191 45.42 -14.57 3.71
C MET A 191 45.51 -16.05 3.40
N ARG A 192 46.38 -16.44 2.46
CA ARG A 192 46.51 -17.83 2.02
C ARG A 192 47.59 -18.54 2.81
N ASN A 193 47.25 -19.69 3.40
CA ASN A 193 48.24 -20.60 3.98
C ASN A 193 48.46 -21.77 3.02
N ASP A 194 49.58 -21.75 2.30
CA ASP A 194 49.90 -22.73 1.24
C ASP A 194 50.59 -24.01 1.76
N ASP A 195 50.14 -24.52 2.92
CA ASP A 195 50.60 -25.79 3.51
C ASP A 195 50.17 -27.04 2.71
N LEU A 196 49.50 -26.88 1.56
CA LEU A 196 48.92 -27.96 0.76
C LEU A 196 49.20 -27.76 -0.74
N PHE A 197 50.30 -28.34 -1.22
CA PHE A 197 50.44 -29.20 -2.42
C PHE A 197 51.92 -29.24 -2.85
N GLU A 198 52.51 -30.43 -2.81
CA GLU A 198 53.93 -30.67 -3.08
C GLU A 198 54.05 -31.55 -4.34
N GLU A 199 54.51 -30.97 -5.46
CA GLU A 199 54.66 -31.69 -6.74
C GLU A 199 55.98 -31.31 -7.43
N GLY A 200 57.11 -31.63 -6.79
CA GLY A 200 58.46 -31.43 -7.30
C GLY A 200 59.52 -31.37 -6.20
N ASN A 201 60.78 -31.64 -6.54
CA ASN A 201 61.92 -31.70 -5.60
C ASN A 201 62.47 -30.30 -5.19
N ASN A 202 61.61 -29.30 -5.01
CA ASN A 202 61.99 -27.96 -4.56
C ASN A 202 61.52 -27.66 -3.13
N GLU A 203 62.19 -26.75 -2.44
CA GLU A 203 62.15 -26.62 -0.98
C GLU A 203 60.79 -26.16 -0.42
N ARG A 204 60.43 -26.71 0.75
CA ARG A 204 59.22 -26.33 1.51
C ARG A 204 59.33 -24.94 2.11
N LEU A 205 58.96 -23.92 1.34
CA LEU A 205 58.67 -22.58 1.86
C LEU A 205 57.24 -22.52 2.39
N GLN A 206 57.07 -22.59 3.72
CA GLN A 206 55.79 -22.23 4.37
C GLN A 206 55.54 -20.71 4.22
N ARG A 207 55.01 -20.31 3.06
CA ARG A 207 54.55 -18.95 2.80
C ARG A 207 53.10 -18.82 3.28
N PHE A 208 52.92 -18.24 4.46
CA PHE A 208 51.73 -17.44 4.74
C PHE A 208 51.77 -16.25 3.77
N GLN A 209 51.07 -16.36 2.66
CA GLN A 209 51.11 -15.35 1.61
C GLN A 209 49.83 -14.53 1.63
N ASP A 210 49.93 -13.34 2.20
CA ASP A 210 48.92 -12.29 2.05
C ASP A 210 48.85 -11.91 0.57
N TYR A 211 47.88 -12.49 -0.13
CA TYR A 211 47.65 -12.27 -1.54
C TYR A 211 46.68 -11.10 -1.70
N TRP A 212 47.12 -10.06 -2.40
CA TRP A 212 46.23 -9.00 -2.85
C TRP A 212 46.19 -8.94 -4.39
N THR A 213 45.01 -8.67 -4.93
CA THR A 213 44.78 -8.40 -6.36
C THR A 213 43.72 -7.32 -6.51
N VAL A 214 43.95 -6.43 -7.48
CA VAL A 214 43.05 -5.38 -7.92
C VAL A 214 42.90 -5.51 -9.42
N SER A 215 41.72 -5.92 -9.87
CA SER A 215 41.41 -6.16 -11.29
C SER A 215 40.31 -5.24 -11.79
N LEU A 216 40.62 -4.46 -12.82
CA LEU A 216 39.65 -3.68 -13.58
C LEU A 216 39.22 -4.52 -14.79
N VAL A 217 37.93 -4.82 -14.91
CA VAL A 217 37.40 -5.70 -15.96
C VAL A 217 36.23 -5.01 -16.67
N ALA A 218 36.35 -4.86 -17.99
CA ALA A 218 35.28 -4.46 -18.88
C ALA A 218 34.69 -5.69 -19.58
N THR A 219 33.36 -5.79 -19.65
CA THR A 219 32.64 -6.87 -20.35
C THR A 219 31.54 -6.31 -21.25
N GLN A 220 31.44 -6.79 -22.49
CA GLN A 220 30.45 -6.38 -23.48
C GLN A 220 29.87 -7.62 -24.16
N SER A 221 28.55 -7.77 -24.16
CA SER A 221 27.91 -8.81 -24.96
C SER A 221 27.90 -8.39 -26.43
N LEU A 222 28.60 -9.12 -27.30
CA LEU A 222 28.63 -8.86 -28.75
C LEU A 222 27.49 -9.60 -29.45
N TYR A 223 27.23 -10.83 -29.05
CA TYR A 223 26.18 -11.67 -29.61
C TYR A 223 25.49 -12.48 -28.52
N SER A 224 24.16 -12.42 -28.47
CA SER A 224 23.31 -13.12 -27.49
C SER A 224 22.07 -13.70 -28.15
N GLY A 225 22.19 -14.15 -29.41
CA GLY A 225 21.05 -14.64 -30.21
C GLY A 225 19.95 -13.60 -30.47
N GLY A 226 20.21 -12.32 -30.17
CA GLY A 226 19.22 -11.25 -30.17
C GLY A 226 18.47 -11.04 -28.84
N ALA A 227 18.74 -11.86 -27.80
CA ALA A 227 18.07 -11.79 -26.50
C ALA A 227 18.07 -10.37 -25.89
N ASN A 228 19.23 -9.70 -25.86
CA ASN A 228 19.36 -8.37 -25.26
C ASN A 228 18.48 -7.32 -26.00
N ARG A 229 18.33 -7.44 -27.33
CA ARG A 229 17.47 -6.55 -28.13
C ARG A 229 15.98 -6.83 -27.87
N GLN A 230 15.59 -8.09 -27.67
CA GLN A 230 14.20 -8.44 -27.31
C GLN A 230 13.88 -8.05 -25.87
N GLN A 231 14.83 -8.14 -24.93
CA GLN A 231 14.66 -7.63 -23.56
C GLN A 231 14.45 -6.11 -23.51
N VAL A 232 15.17 -5.34 -24.34
CA VAL A 232 14.91 -3.90 -24.50
C VAL A 232 13.53 -3.63 -25.11
N ALA A 233 13.04 -4.47 -26.03
CA ALA A 233 11.68 -4.35 -26.57
C ALA A 233 10.62 -4.67 -25.49
N ILE A 234 10.79 -5.73 -24.71
CA ILE A 234 9.91 -6.10 -23.58
C ILE A 234 9.86 -4.97 -22.55
N ALA A 235 10.99 -4.37 -22.19
CA ALA A 235 11.01 -3.25 -21.25
C ALA A 235 10.26 -2.02 -21.79
N LYS A 236 10.38 -1.70 -23.09
CA LYS A 236 9.60 -0.63 -23.72
C LYS A 236 8.09 -0.91 -23.71
N LEU A 237 7.69 -2.14 -24.01
CA LEU A 237 6.28 -2.56 -23.98
C LEU A 237 5.70 -2.47 -22.57
N LYS A 238 6.48 -2.84 -21.54
CA LYS A 238 6.08 -2.67 -20.13
C LYS A 238 5.94 -1.20 -19.71
N ASN A 239 6.80 -0.31 -20.21
CA ASN A 239 6.64 1.13 -20.02
C ASN A 239 5.36 1.66 -20.70
N GLN A 240 5.00 1.16 -21.88
CA GLN A 240 3.71 1.48 -22.51
C GLN A 240 2.53 0.93 -21.70
N GLU A 241 2.63 -0.31 -21.21
CA GLU A 241 1.65 -0.93 -20.30
C GLU A 241 1.43 -0.08 -19.04
N SER A 242 2.48 0.50 -18.44
CA SER A 242 2.35 1.42 -17.29
C SER A 242 1.64 2.75 -17.64
N VAL A 243 1.79 3.27 -18.86
CA VAL A 243 1.00 4.45 -19.32
C VAL A 243 -0.48 4.09 -19.48
N VAL A 244 -0.78 2.87 -19.95
CA VAL A 244 -2.16 2.36 -20.05
C VAL A 244 -2.76 2.10 -18.66
N GLN A 245 -1.96 1.60 -17.71
CA GLN A 245 -2.37 1.43 -16.31
C GLN A 245 -2.68 2.76 -15.63
N LEU A 246 -1.93 3.84 -15.92
CA LEU A 246 -2.29 5.20 -15.46
C LEU A 246 -3.67 5.63 -15.99
N ARG A 247 -3.97 5.44 -17.29
CA ARG A 247 -5.30 5.73 -17.85
C ARG A 247 -6.41 4.95 -17.14
N ALA A 248 -6.18 3.67 -16.84
CA ALA A 248 -7.13 2.83 -16.13
C ALA A 248 -7.37 3.32 -14.69
N ALA A 249 -6.30 3.67 -13.96
CA ALA A 249 -6.37 4.21 -12.61
C ALA A 249 -7.12 5.56 -12.57
N THR A 250 -6.79 6.48 -13.48
CA THR A 250 -7.49 7.76 -13.62
C THR A 250 -8.98 7.57 -13.89
N ASN A 251 -9.36 6.69 -14.83
CA ASN A 251 -10.78 6.43 -15.12
C ASN A 251 -11.53 5.85 -13.90
N ALA A 252 -10.90 4.95 -13.12
CA ALA A 252 -11.49 4.40 -11.91
C ALA A 252 -11.69 5.48 -10.84
N VAL A 253 -10.67 6.28 -10.55
CA VAL A 253 -10.73 7.38 -9.57
C VAL A 253 -11.78 8.43 -9.95
N LEU A 254 -11.91 8.79 -11.23
CA LEU A 254 -12.94 9.73 -11.71
C LEU A 254 -14.37 9.19 -11.57
N ARG A 255 -14.58 7.87 -11.67
CA ARG A 255 -15.87 7.21 -11.35
C ARG A 255 -16.11 7.22 -9.84
N ASP A 256 -15.10 6.88 -9.05
CA ASP A 256 -15.25 6.70 -7.60
C ASP A 256 -15.45 8.05 -6.89
N ILE A 257 -14.87 9.14 -7.40
CA ILE A 257 -15.17 10.52 -6.98
C ILE A 257 -16.61 10.90 -7.33
N ARG A 258 -17.09 10.66 -8.57
CA ARG A 258 -18.50 10.87 -8.95
C ARG A 258 -19.43 10.12 -7.99
N HIS A 259 -19.16 8.84 -7.72
CA HIS A 259 -19.95 8.02 -6.81
C HIS A 259 -19.97 8.57 -5.38
N ALA A 260 -18.83 9.04 -4.85
CA ALA A 260 -18.73 9.62 -3.51
C ALA A 260 -19.45 10.99 -3.41
N VAL A 261 -19.35 11.84 -4.43
CA VAL A 261 -20.11 13.11 -4.52
C VAL A 261 -21.62 12.84 -4.53
N TYR A 262 -22.10 11.91 -5.38
CA TYR A 262 -23.51 11.53 -5.41
C TYR A 262 -23.97 10.78 -4.14
N ASP A 263 -23.06 10.24 -3.33
CA ASP A 263 -23.34 9.68 -2.00
C ASP A 263 -23.56 10.76 -0.94
N ILE A 264 -22.76 11.82 -0.96
CA ILE A 264 -22.83 12.95 -0.02
C ILE A 264 -24.11 13.76 -0.23
N VAL A 265 -24.39 14.19 -1.47
CA VAL A 265 -25.60 15.00 -1.81
C VAL A 265 -26.89 14.29 -1.35
N VAL A 266 -26.93 12.97 -1.50
CA VAL A 266 -28.08 12.13 -1.15
C VAL A 266 -28.18 11.89 0.35
N ALA A 267 -27.06 11.84 1.07
CA ALA A 267 -27.07 11.78 2.53
C ALA A 267 -27.49 13.11 3.16
N GLU A 268 -27.05 14.26 2.62
CA GLU A 268 -27.54 15.57 3.05
C GLU A 268 -29.07 15.69 2.83
N ALA A 269 -29.57 15.32 1.64
CA ALA A 269 -31.01 15.31 1.37
C ALA A 269 -31.79 14.28 2.23
N GLN A 270 -31.19 13.14 2.59
CA GLN A 270 -31.79 12.19 3.54
C GLN A 270 -31.85 12.76 4.97
N ILE A 271 -30.82 13.47 5.42
CA ILE A 271 -30.80 14.16 6.73
C ILE A 271 -31.87 15.26 6.75
N GLU A 272 -32.05 16.01 5.65
CA GLU A 272 -33.13 16.99 5.54
C GLU A 272 -34.51 16.31 5.69
N ALA A 273 -34.81 15.31 4.86
CA ALA A 273 -36.07 14.58 4.90
C ALA A 273 -36.36 13.95 6.28
N GLN A 274 -35.35 13.40 6.95
CA GLN A 274 -35.48 12.86 8.30
C GLN A 274 -35.68 13.94 9.36
N SER A 275 -35.05 15.11 9.23
CA SER A 275 -35.24 16.22 10.19
C SER A 275 -36.63 16.87 10.05
N GLN A 276 -37.16 16.98 8.82
CA GLN A 276 -38.58 17.30 8.59
C GLN A 276 -39.52 16.28 9.28
N SER A 277 -39.22 14.98 9.16
CA SER A 277 -39.98 13.90 9.80
C SER A 277 -39.95 13.96 11.35
N VAL A 278 -38.79 14.27 11.95
CA VAL A 278 -38.67 14.54 13.39
C VAL A 278 -39.57 15.72 13.80
N GLY A 279 -39.51 16.84 13.08
CA GLY A 279 -40.33 18.02 13.39
C GLY A 279 -41.84 17.77 13.34
N LEU A 280 -42.31 16.94 12.40
CA LEU A 280 -43.71 16.51 12.34
C LEU A 280 -44.11 15.63 13.54
N LEU A 281 -43.24 14.70 13.95
CA LEU A 281 -43.50 13.85 15.12
C LEU A 281 -43.41 14.61 16.45
N GLU A 282 -42.62 15.67 16.54
CA GLU A 282 -42.59 16.58 17.70
C GLU A 282 -43.90 17.36 17.84
N GLN A 283 -44.43 17.89 16.73
CA GLN A 283 -45.74 18.55 16.71
C GLN A 283 -46.87 17.59 17.09
N GLU A 284 -46.86 16.35 16.59
CA GLU A 284 -47.91 15.37 16.92
C GLU A 284 -47.79 14.82 18.35
N TRP A 285 -46.58 14.65 18.89
CA TRP A 285 -46.39 14.30 20.30
C TRP A 285 -46.96 15.39 21.23
N GLU A 286 -46.69 16.66 20.93
CA GLU A 286 -47.23 17.79 21.70
C GLU A 286 -48.76 17.91 21.52
N ARG A 287 -49.31 17.64 20.31
CA ARG A 287 -50.77 17.57 20.06
C ARG A 287 -51.43 16.48 20.93
N GLN A 288 -50.88 15.26 20.94
CA GLN A 288 -51.42 14.17 21.76
C GLN A 288 -51.28 14.46 23.27
N LYS A 289 -50.21 15.13 23.70
CA LYS A 289 -50.04 15.58 25.09
C LYS A 289 -51.14 16.57 25.50
N GLN A 290 -51.38 17.62 24.69
CA GLN A 290 -52.46 18.58 24.93
C GLN A 290 -53.85 17.91 24.90
N TYR A 291 -54.07 16.93 24.02
CA TYR A 291 -55.31 16.14 24.00
C TYR A 291 -55.43 15.22 25.22
N PHE A 292 -54.35 14.77 25.83
CA PHE A 292 -54.38 13.95 27.06
C PHE A 292 -54.71 14.82 28.27
N ASP A 293 -54.08 15.99 28.38
CA ASP A 293 -54.36 16.99 29.41
C ASP A 293 -55.83 17.49 29.33
N ALA A 294 -56.40 17.54 28.12
CA ALA A 294 -57.81 17.84 27.86
C ALA A 294 -58.76 16.61 27.95
N GLY A 295 -58.27 15.43 28.32
CA GLY A 295 -59.08 14.20 28.48
C GLY A 295 -59.61 13.58 27.17
N LYS A 296 -59.12 14.01 26.00
CA LYS A 296 -59.58 13.61 24.66
C LYS A 296 -58.81 12.44 24.03
N THR A 297 -57.62 12.08 24.54
CA THR A 297 -56.82 10.95 24.03
C THR A 297 -56.31 10.09 25.18
N THR A 298 -55.75 8.91 24.87
CA THR A 298 -55.24 7.98 25.87
C THR A 298 -53.75 8.20 26.15
N ARG A 299 -53.30 7.86 27.37
CA ARG A 299 -51.86 7.82 27.71
C ARG A 299 -51.06 6.88 26.78
N PHE A 300 -51.71 5.83 26.25
CA PHE A 300 -51.13 4.93 25.25
C PHE A 300 -50.75 5.67 23.97
N ASN A 301 -51.60 6.58 23.47
CA ASN A 301 -51.32 7.36 22.26
C ASN A 301 -50.12 8.30 22.47
N VAL A 302 -50.02 8.98 23.63
CA VAL A 302 -48.88 9.84 23.99
C VAL A 302 -47.57 9.04 24.08
N LEU A 303 -47.59 7.86 24.71
CA LEU A 303 -46.42 6.98 24.78
C LEU A 303 -46.03 6.43 23.40
N ARG A 304 -47.01 6.13 22.54
CA ARG A 304 -46.77 5.65 21.17
C ARG A 304 -46.09 6.72 20.31
N THR A 305 -46.57 7.96 20.32
CA THR A 305 -45.91 9.06 19.59
C THR A 305 -44.54 9.40 20.17
N GLN A 306 -44.35 9.32 21.49
CA GLN A 306 -43.05 9.48 22.12
C GLN A 306 -42.02 8.43 21.65
N VAL A 307 -42.43 7.16 21.54
CA VAL A 307 -41.56 6.08 21.02
C VAL A 307 -41.28 6.27 19.53
N SER A 308 -42.28 6.65 18.72
CA SER A 308 -42.07 6.98 17.30
C SER A 308 -41.05 8.12 17.11
N LEU A 309 -41.18 9.20 17.89
CA LEU A 309 -40.25 10.32 17.89
C LEU A 309 -38.83 9.91 18.30
N ALA A 310 -38.69 9.11 19.37
CA ALA A 310 -37.39 8.60 19.80
C ALA A 310 -36.72 7.76 18.70
N ASN A 311 -37.45 6.86 18.06
CA ASN A 311 -36.95 6.05 16.95
C ASN A 311 -36.55 6.91 15.73
N GLN A 312 -37.34 7.94 15.38
CA GLN A 312 -37.03 8.82 14.26
C GLN A 312 -35.78 9.69 14.51
N ARG A 313 -35.56 10.12 15.76
CA ARG A 313 -34.33 10.82 16.16
C ARG A 313 -33.09 9.92 16.02
N VAL A 314 -33.18 8.63 16.38
CA VAL A 314 -32.07 7.67 16.14
C VAL A 314 -31.72 7.59 14.64
N GLN A 315 -32.71 7.46 13.76
CA GLN A 315 -32.47 7.42 12.31
C GLN A 315 -31.80 8.69 11.75
N LEU A 316 -32.07 9.85 12.34
CA LEU A 316 -31.45 11.13 11.96
C LEU A 316 -29.96 11.18 12.36
N GLU A 317 -29.61 10.72 13.57
CA GLU A 317 -28.20 10.64 13.98
C GLU A 317 -27.44 9.56 13.18
N GLU A 318 -28.06 8.42 12.85
CA GLU A 318 -27.47 7.40 11.97
C GLU A 318 -27.14 7.96 10.57
N ALA A 319 -27.98 8.83 10.01
CA ALA A 319 -27.70 9.46 8.73
C ALA A 319 -26.59 10.52 8.81
N ARG A 320 -26.51 11.29 9.90
CA ARG A 320 -25.39 12.21 10.16
C ARG A 320 -24.06 11.46 10.26
N VAL A 321 -24.01 10.35 11.00
CA VAL A 321 -22.82 9.47 11.08
C VAL A 321 -22.45 8.91 9.70
N ARG A 322 -23.44 8.56 8.88
CA ARG A 322 -23.22 8.11 7.49
C ARG A 322 -22.60 9.19 6.61
N LEU A 323 -23.11 10.43 6.68
CA LEU A 323 -22.55 11.58 5.97
C LEU A 323 -21.08 11.82 6.35
N THR A 324 -20.75 11.79 7.66
CA THR A 324 -19.37 11.87 8.14
C THR A 324 -18.48 10.77 7.53
N GLY A 325 -18.99 9.54 7.42
CA GLY A 325 -18.28 8.44 6.75
C GLY A 325 -18.02 8.69 5.26
N GLN A 326 -19.02 9.19 4.53
CA GLN A 326 -18.91 9.48 3.09
C GLN A 326 -17.98 10.67 2.81
N LEU A 327 -18.02 11.72 3.65
CA LEU A 327 -17.08 12.84 3.61
C LEU A 327 -15.64 12.39 3.85
N SER A 328 -15.43 11.42 4.74
CA SER A 328 -14.11 10.82 5.00
C SER A 328 -13.60 10.02 3.80
N GLN A 329 -14.46 9.22 3.17
CA GLN A 329 -14.15 8.51 1.93
C GLN A 329 -13.78 9.49 0.79
N LEU A 330 -14.53 10.58 0.63
CA LEU A 330 -14.18 11.61 -0.37
C LEU A 330 -12.88 12.34 -0.01
N SER A 331 -12.61 12.67 1.27
CA SER A 331 -11.35 13.30 1.66
C SER A 331 -10.14 12.42 1.32
N GLN A 332 -10.25 11.09 1.50
CA GLN A 332 -9.23 10.13 1.07
C GLN A 332 -9.04 10.15 -0.46
N LEU A 333 -10.12 10.14 -1.24
CA LEU A 333 -10.06 10.19 -2.71
C LEU A 333 -9.44 11.49 -3.24
N LEU A 334 -9.69 12.62 -2.58
CA LEU A 334 -9.13 13.94 -2.90
C LEU A 334 -7.70 14.16 -2.37
N GLY A 335 -7.13 13.19 -1.63
CA GLY A 335 -5.82 13.35 -0.98
C GLY A 335 -5.79 14.41 0.12
N VAL A 336 -6.95 14.79 0.68
CA VAL A 336 -7.09 15.81 1.73
C VAL A 336 -7.08 15.12 3.10
N ALA A 337 -6.07 15.40 3.92
CA ALA A 337 -5.96 14.83 5.25
C ALA A 337 -6.99 15.45 6.21
N TRP A 338 -8.01 14.69 6.60
CA TRP A 338 -8.91 15.08 7.69
C TRP A 338 -8.23 14.88 9.04
N SER A 339 -7.63 15.95 9.56
CA SER A 339 -7.07 15.98 10.92
C SER A 339 -8.21 15.95 11.96
N ALA A 340 -8.11 15.02 12.91
CA ALA A 340 -9.01 14.96 14.06
C ALA A 340 -8.80 16.12 15.08
N GLN A 341 -7.76 16.95 14.90
CA GLN A 341 -7.51 18.13 15.73
C GLN A 341 -8.32 19.38 15.29
N ALA A 342 -9.02 19.33 14.15
CA ALA A 342 -9.84 20.45 13.64
C ALA A 342 -11.30 20.35 14.08
N ASP A 343 -11.56 20.38 15.40
CA ASP A 343 -12.89 20.42 16.06
C ASP A 343 -13.92 19.34 15.62
N GLY A 344 -13.49 18.29 14.90
CA GLY A 344 -14.38 17.32 14.27
C GLY A 344 -15.18 17.86 13.08
N ALA A 345 -14.94 19.11 12.66
CA ALA A 345 -15.62 19.72 11.52
C ALA A 345 -15.16 19.07 10.19
N PRO A 346 -16.04 18.93 9.20
CA PRO A 346 -15.65 18.41 7.89
C PRO A 346 -14.76 19.44 7.15
N PRO A 347 -13.68 19.01 6.49
CA PRO A 347 -12.68 19.91 5.88
C PRO A 347 -13.19 20.64 4.63
N PHE A 348 -14.35 20.27 4.11
CA PHE A 348 -15.06 20.89 3.00
C PHE A 348 -16.57 20.58 3.10
N ARG A 349 -17.37 21.24 2.26
CA ARG A 349 -18.74 20.83 1.93
C ARG A 349 -18.84 20.57 0.43
N VAL A 350 -19.77 19.73 0.02
CA VAL A 350 -20.07 19.50 -1.39
C VAL A 350 -21.40 20.17 -1.70
N ARG A 351 -21.52 20.84 -2.85
CA ARG A 351 -22.82 21.29 -3.37
C ARG A 351 -22.86 21.01 -4.86
N GLU A 352 -23.71 20.06 -5.23
CA GLU A 352 -23.91 19.60 -6.59
C GLU A 352 -25.41 19.34 -6.80
N GLU A 353 -25.94 19.65 -7.99
CA GLU A 353 -27.34 19.38 -8.33
C GLU A 353 -27.44 18.10 -9.18
N LEU A 354 -28.35 17.19 -8.79
CA LEU A 354 -28.53 15.91 -9.49
C LEU A 354 -29.42 16.07 -10.74
N ASP A 355 -28.96 16.89 -11.69
CA ASP A 355 -29.52 16.87 -13.04
C ASP A 355 -29.36 15.48 -13.65
N CYS A 356 -30.38 15.01 -14.37
CA CYS A 356 -30.48 13.65 -14.89
C CYS A 356 -30.63 13.70 -16.42
N PRO A 357 -29.56 14.00 -17.17
CA PRO A 357 -29.62 14.27 -18.61
C PRO A 357 -30.04 13.00 -19.39
N PRO A 358 -30.96 13.11 -20.36
CA PRO A 358 -31.45 11.96 -21.13
C PRO A 358 -30.35 11.35 -22.01
N MET A 359 -30.31 10.00 -22.06
CA MET A 359 -29.33 9.24 -22.83
C MET A 359 -29.90 8.73 -24.15
N GLU A 360 -29.41 9.25 -25.28
CA GLU A 360 -29.86 8.86 -26.62
C GLU A 360 -29.02 7.73 -27.26
N GLU A 361 -27.85 7.38 -26.69
CA GLU A 361 -26.94 6.43 -27.33
C GLU A 361 -27.46 4.97 -27.37
N THR A 362 -27.11 4.28 -28.45
CA THR A 362 -27.49 2.88 -28.70
C THR A 362 -26.41 1.92 -28.21
N MET A 363 -26.83 0.86 -27.52
CA MET A 363 -25.98 -0.23 -26.98
C MET A 363 -24.88 -0.69 -27.95
N ALA A 364 -25.21 -0.88 -29.24
CA ALA A 364 -24.28 -1.39 -30.24
C ALA A 364 -23.11 -0.43 -30.53
N ASP A 365 -23.34 0.88 -30.42
CA ASP A 365 -22.32 1.91 -30.62
C ASP A 365 -21.44 2.05 -29.36
N LEU A 366 -22.05 2.03 -28.17
CA LEU A 366 -21.37 1.99 -26.87
C LEU A 366 -20.43 0.77 -26.76
N THR A 367 -20.87 -0.42 -27.16
CA THR A 367 -20.02 -1.63 -27.20
C THR A 367 -18.85 -1.49 -28.17
N ARG A 368 -19.08 -0.93 -29.36
CA ARG A 368 -18.03 -0.69 -30.37
C ARG A 368 -16.99 0.31 -29.86
N LEU A 369 -17.44 1.35 -29.16
CA LEU A 369 -16.61 2.39 -28.57
C LEU A 369 -15.77 1.84 -27.40
N ALA A 370 -16.36 1.01 -26.54
CA ALA A 370 -15.66 0.31 -25.46
C ALA A 370 -14.56 -0.63 -25.98
N MET A 371 -14.85 -1.44 -27.01
CA MET A 371 -13.86 -2.33 -27.65
C MET A 371 -12.67 -1.58 -28.27
N ALA A 372 -12.88 -0.32 -28.67
CA ALA A 372 -11.83 0.54 -29.21
C ALA A 372 -11.02 1.25 -28.11
N ARG A 373 -11.64 1.65 -26.98
CA ARG A 373 -11.07 2.59 -25.99
C ARG A 373 -10.71 2.00 -24.62
N ARG A 374 -11.19 0.82 -24.21
CA ARG A 374 -10.90 0.24 -22.88
C ARG A 374 -9.39 0.03 -22.67
N PRO A 375 -8.76 0.66 -21.65
CA PRO A 375 -7.34 0.48 -21.36
C PRO A 375 -6.93 -0.98 -21.12
N GLU A 376 -7.79 -1.80 -20.50
CA GLU A 376 -7.51 -3.22 -20.27
C GLU A 376 -7.27 -4.01 -21.58
N LEU A 377 -7.97 -3.66 -22.67
CA LEU A 377 -7.78 -4.30 -23.97
C LEU A 377 -6.49 -3.81 -24.66
N GLU A 378 -6.05 -2.59 -24.40
CA GLU A 378 -4.76 -2.05 -24.83
C GLU A 378 -3.60 -2.74 -24.06
N ALA A 379 -3.73 -2.89 -22.74
CA ALA A 379 -2.77 -3.60 -21.89
C ALA A 379 -2.63 -5.08 -22.29
N LEU A 380 -3.74 -5.78 -22.55
CA LEU A 380 -3.70 -7.18 -23.01
C LEU A 380 -3.00 -7.35 -24.37
N ARG A 381 -3.11 -6.37 -25.28
CA ARG A 381 -2.35 -6.37 -26.54
C ARG A 381 -0.83 -6.27 -26.26
N HIS A 382 -0.42 -5.37 -25.37
CA HIS A 382 0.99 -5.27 -24.94
C HIS A 382 1.48 -6.54 -24.24
N GLN A 383 0.68 -7.17 -23.37
CA GLN A 383 1.04 -8.42 -22.70
C GLN A 383 1.23 -9.59 -23.68
N ILE A 384 0.38 -9.69 -24.71
CA ILE A 384 0.55 -10.69 -25.79
C ILE A 384 1.85 -10.44 -26.56
N GLU A 385 2.17 -9.18 -26.92
CA GLU A 385 3.45 -8.90 -27.57
C GLU A 385 4.64 -9.21 -26.64
N ILE A 386 4.57 -8.86 -25.35
CA ILE A 386 5.60 -9.20 -24.36
C ILE A 386 5.84 -10.71 -24.31
N ALA A 387 4.78 -11.54 -24.33
CA ALA A 387 4.90 -12.99 -24.37
C ALA A 387 5.54 -13.49 -25.69
N GLU A 388 5.16 -12.91 -26.83
CA GLU A 388 5.78 -13.24 -28.13
C GLU A 388 7.26 -12.86 -28.20
N ARG A 389 7.64 -11.71 -27.63
CA ARG A 389 9.04 -11.26 -27.51
C ARG A 389 9.83 -12.16 -26.54
N GLN A 390 9.23 -12.58 -25.43
CA GLN A 390 9.85 -13.50 -24.47
C GLN A 390 10.15 -14.87 -25.11
N ILE A 391 9.26 -15.41 -25.95
CA ILE A 391 9.54 -16.64 -26.72
C ILE A 391 10.78 -16.49 -27.62
N GLN A 392 11.09 -15.28 -28.12
CA GLN A 392 12.33 -15.05 -28.87
C GLN A 392 13.58 -15.01 -27.96
N VAL A 393 13.46 -14.51 -26.73
CA VAL A 393 14.51 -14.63 -25.69
C VAL A 393 14.76 -16.10 -25.34
N ASP A 394 13.70 -16.88 -25.16
CA ASP A 394 13.79 -18.31 -24.80
C ASP A 394 14.37 -19.18 -25.92
N LYS A 395 14.16 -18.79 -27.19
CA LYS A 395 14.90 -19.39 -28.32
C LYS A 395 16.36 -18.98 -28.33
N ALA A 396 16.66 -17.73 -28.01
CA ALA A 396 18.01 -17.19 -28.05
C ALA A 396 18.94 -17.81 -26.99
N SER A 397 18.43 -18.43 -25.92
CA SER A 397 19.27 -19.24 -25.01
C SER A 397 19.77 -20.57 -25.57
N ASN A 398 19.33 -20.96 -26.77
CA ASN A 398 19.67 -22.26 -27.38
C ASN A 398 20.79 -22.14 -28.44
N ILE A 399 21.33 -20.93 -28.63
CA ILE A 399 22.40 -20.56 -29.56
C ILE A 399 23.53 -19.87 -28.77
N PRO A 400 24.77 -19.85 -29.27
CA PRO A 400 25.92 -19.30 -28.53
C PRO A 400 25.70 -17.86 -28.06
N ASN A 401 26.16 -17.54 -26.84
CA ASN A 401 26.50 -16.18 -26.46
C ASN A 401 28.01 -15.95 -26.68
N ILE A 402 28.37 -14.77 -27.18
CA ILE A 402 29.75 -14.33 -27.41
C ILE A 402 29.89 -12.97 -26.73
N ASP A 403 30.69 -12.95 -25.68
CA ASP A 403 30.94 -11.76 -24.87
C ASP A 403 32.42 -11.37 -25.01
N ALA A 404 32.70 -10.11 -25.36
CA ALA A 404 34.04 -9.55 -25.32
C ALA A 404 34.41 -9.16 -23.90
N PHE A 405 35.66 -9.36 -23.52
CA PHE A 405 36.21 -8.89 -22.26
C PHE A 405 37.59 -8.25 -22.44
N ALA A 406 37.86 -7.24 -21.63
CA ALA A 406 39.18 -6.66 -21.45
C ALA A 406 39.42 -6.50 -19.96
N GLY A 407 40.61 -6.88 -19.48
CA GLY A 407 40.98 -6.86 -18.08
C GLY A 407 42.38 -6.30 -17.89
N TYR A 408 42.58 -5.59 -16.79
CA TYR A 408 43.90 -5.21 -16.28
C TYR A 408 43.94 -5.60 -14.80
N GLU A 409 44.77 -6.58 -14.47
CA GLU A 409 45.01 -7.03 -13.10
C GLU A 409 46.35 -6.48 -12.61
N VAL A 410 46.37 -5.95 -11.39
CA VAL A 410 47.57 -5.71 -10.60
C VAL A 410 47.47 -6.57 -9.36
N ARG A 411 48.43 -7.46 -9.15
CA ARG A 411 48.47 -8.37 -8.00
C ARG A 411 49.83 -8.32 -7.33
N ARG A 412 49.90 -8.69 -6.05
CA ARG A 412 51.18 -8.93 -5.37
C ARG A 412 52.01 -9.94 -6.18
N ASP A 413 53.31 -9.72 -6.25
CA ASP A 413 54.23 -10.79 -6.66
C ASP A 413 54.15 -11.95 -5.64
N ARG A 414 54.39 -13.17 -6.12
CA ARG A 414 54.43 -14.38 -5.29
C ARG A 414 55.85 -14.86 -5.03
N ASP A 415 56.85 -14.37 -5.76
CA ASP A 415 58.23 -14.81 -5.59
C ASP A 415 59.06 -13.84 -4.73
N GLU A 416 58.69 -12.56 -4.69
CA GLU A 416 59.30 -11.55 -3.83
C GLU A 416 58.69 -11.51 -2.42
N SER A 417 59.43 -10.95 -1.44
CA SER A 417 59.06 -10.98 -0.02
C SER A 417 58.31 -9.75 0.46
N SER A 418 58.41 -8.59 -0.21
CA SER A 418 57.68 -7.39 0.21
C SER A 418 56.18 -7.52 -0.02
N PHE A 419 55.42 -6.66 0.63
CA PHE A 419 53.98 -6.48 0.39
C PHE A 419 53.68 -5.51 -0.75
N THR A 420 54.64 -4.65 -1.09
CA THR A 420 54.54 -3.61 -2.14
C THR A 420 54.74 -4.13 -3.55
N ASP A 421 55.43 -5.25 -3.71
CA ASP A 421 55.96 -5.69 -4.98
C ASP A 421 54.84 -6.35 -5.79
N GLN A 422 54.71 -5.94 -7.06
CA GLN A 422 53.49 -6.11 -7.83
C GLN A 422 53.76 -6.54 -9.27
N VAL A 423 52.95 -7.48 -9.75
CA VAL A 423 52.91 -7.93 -11.14
C VAL A 423 51.60 -7.45 -11.76
N ASN A 424 51.71 -6.76 -12.89
CA ASN A 424 50.59 -6.22 -13.64
C ASN A 424 50.43 -6.92 -15.00
N ALA A 425 49.20 -7.34 -15.32
CA ALA A 425 48.87 -8.13 -16.50
C ALA A 425 47.62 -7.57 -17.20
N GLY A 426 47.74 -7.31 -18.50
CA GLY A 426 46.62 -6.99 -19.38
C GLY A 426 46.11 -8.25 -20.09
N THR A 427 44.79 -8.38 -20.23
CA THR A 427 44.14 -9.45 -21.01
C THR A 427 43.02 -8.87 -21.86
N VAL A 428 42.88 -9.34 -23.10
CA VAL A 428 41.79 -8.97 -24.01
C VAL A 428 41.38 -10.23 -24.76
N GLY A 429 40.08 -10.52 -24.82
CA GLY A 429 39.61 -11.75 -25.44
C GLY A 429 38.11 -11.77 -25.74
N LEU A 430 37.70 -12.84 -26.41
CA LEU A 430 36.30 -13.17 -26.68
C LEU A 430 35.97 -14.48 -25.96
N LEU A 431 34.91 -14.49 -25.17
CA LEU A 431 34.38 -15.67 -24.50
C LEU A 431 33.10 -16.12 -25.22
N GLY A 432 33.23 -17.18 -26.04
CA GLY A 432 32.08 -17.92 -26.56
C GLY A 432 31.61 -18.97 -25.56
N ARG A 433 30.31 -19.02 -25.29
CA ARG A 433 29.67 -20.10 -24.51
C ARG A 433 28.46 -20.61 -25.27
N TRP A 434 28.33 -21.94 -25.36
CA TRP A 434 27.19 -22.61 -25.99
C TRP A 434 26.86 -23.91 -25.28
N ASN A 435 25.63 -24.01 -24.77
CA ASN A 435 25.13 -25.25 -24.18
C ASN A 435 24.65 -26.16 -25.32
N ILE A 436 25.54 -26.95 -25.90
CA ILE A 436 25.23 -27.87 -27.02
C ILE A 436 24.18 -28.91 -26.61
N PHE A 437 24.18 -29.33 -25.33
CA PHE A 437 23.12 -30.10 -24.70
C PHE A 437 22.91 -29.59 -23.26
N ASP A 438 21.64 -29.39 -22.88
CA ASP A 438 21.23 -28.75 -21.63
C ASP A 438 20.14 -29.54 -20.87
N GLY A 439 20.02 -30.84 -21.14
CA GLY A 439 18.92 -31.67 -20.62
C GLY A 439 17.55 -31.33 -21.23
N PHE A 440 17.53 -30.71 -22.41
CA PHE A 440 16.35 -30.18 -23.11
C PHE A 440 15.69 -28.96 -22.44
N ALA A 441 16.32 -28.31 -21.46
CA ALA A 441 15.76 -27.18 -20.73
C ALA A 441 15.31 -26.03 -21.66
N GLY A 442 16.09 -25.70 -22.68
CA GLY A 442 15.80 -24.70 -23.70
C GLY A 442 14.62 -25.05 -24.61
N ARG A 443 14.36 -26.35 -24.86
CA ARG A 443 13.12 -26.81 -25.51
C ARG A 443 11.93 -26.65 -24.57
N GLY A 444 12.10 -27.00 -23.29
CA GLY A 444 11.10 -26.83 -22.24
C GLY A 444 10.66 -25.37 -22.06
N LYS A 445 11.60 -24.42 -22.02
CA LYS A 445 11.31 -22.98 -21.97
C LYS A 445 10.47 -22.52 -23.15
N VAL A 446 10.88 -22.83 -24.38
CA VAL A 446 10.13 -22.43 -25.60
C VAL A 446 8.74 -23.09 -25.66
N ALA A 447 8.59 -24.32 -25.17
CA ALA A 447 7.27 -24.96 -25.05
C ALA A 447 6.38 -24.27 -24.01
N SER A 448 6.94 -23.96 -22.83
CA SER A 448 6.25 -23.23 -21.75
C SER A 448 5.82 -21.83 -22.18
N GLY A 449 6.72 -21.05 -22.82
CA GLY A 449 6.41 -19.72 -23.35
C GLY A 449 5.29 -19.74 -24.41
N ARG A 450 5.25 -20.76 -25.28
CA ARG A 450 4.13 -20.97 -26.22
C ARG A 450 2.80 -21.27 -25.51
N ALA A 451 2.83 -22.08 -24.46
CA ALA A 451 1.62 -22.35 -23.65
C ALA A 451 1.14 -21.09 -22.91
N ALA A 452 2.06 -20.29 -22.37
CA ALA A 452 1.76 -19.00 -21.75
C ALA A 452 1.15 -18.00 -22.75
N LEU A 453 1.66 -17.92 -23.98
CA LEU A 453 1.07 -17.13 -25.06
C LEU A 453 -0.33 -17.62 -25.44
N GLY A 454 -0.54 -18.93 -25.52
CA GLY A 454 -1.86 -19.51 -25.73
C GLY A 454 -2.85 -19.11 -24.62
N SER A 455 -2.42 -19.22 -23.36
CA SER A 455 -3.20 -18.79 -22.19
C SER A 455 -3.52 -17.29 -22.23
N ALA A 456 -2.56 -16.43 -22.58
CA ALA A 456 -2.76 -14.99 -22.71
C ALA A 456 -3.81 -14.63 -23.79
N ARG A 457 -3.81 -15.34 -24.93
CA ARG A 457 -4.82 -15.16 -25.99
C ARG A 457 -6.22 -15.63 -25.56
N VAL A 458 -6.33 -16.74 -24.82
CA VAL A 458 -7.60 -17.18 -24.21
C VAL A 458 -8.08 -16.18 -23.15
N SER A 459 -7.17 -15.63 -22.35
CA SER A 459 -7.48 -14.57 -21.38
C SER A 459 -8.00 -13.31 -22.06
N GLN A 460 -7.40 -12.89 -23.19
CA GLN A 460 -7.91 -11.79 -24.00
C GLN A 460 -9.33 -12.06 -24.51
N GLN A 461 -9.64 -13.26 -25.00
CA GLN A 461 -11.00 -13.62 -25.41
C GLN A 461 -11.98 -13.56 -24.23
N LYS A 462 -11.58 -14.02 -23.04
CA LYS A 462 -12.38 -13.88 -21.81
C LYS A 462 -12.65 -12.41 -21.48
N THR A 463 -11.63 -11.55 -21.50
CA THR A 463 -11.80 -10.12 -21.18
C THR A 463 -12.63 -9.38 -22.22
N LEU A 464 -12.56 -9.75 -23.51
CA LEU A 464 -13.44 -9.19 -24.54
C LEU A 464 -14.93 -9.48 -24.25
N LEU A 465 -15.25 -10.73 -23.88
CA LEU A 465 -16.60 -11.12 -23.46
C LEU A 465 -17.02 -10.44 -22.15
N GLN A 466 -16.08 -10.24 -21.22
CA GLN A 466 -16.32 -9.52 -19.97
C GLN A 466 -16.64 -8.03 -20.21
N VAL A 467 -15.89 -7.34 -21.07
CA VAL A 467 -16.15 -5.93 -21.44
C VAL A 467 -17.51 -5.80 -22.14
N GLU A 468 -17.88 -6.74 -23.02
CA GLU A 468 -19.21 -6.76 -23.64
C GLU A 468 -20.33 -6.94 -22.59
N ALA A 469 -20.12 -7.81 -21.59
CA ALA A 469 -21.06 -8.00 -20.48
C ALA A 469 -21.13 -6.77 -19.56
N GLU A 470 -20.01 -6.13 -19.23
CA GLU A 470 -19.96 -4.92 -18.38
C GLU A 470 -20.70 -3.73 -19.03
N VAL A 471 -20.51 -3.51 -20.34
CA VAL A 471 -21.25 -2.46 -21.08
C VAL A 471 -22.75 -2.80 -21.14
N ARG A 472 -23.09 -4.07 -21.39
CA ARG A 472 -24.47 -4.56 -21.41
C ARG A 472 -25.17 -4.33 -20.06
N ASP A 473 -24.50 -4.69 -18.97
CA ASP A 473 -25.00 -4.51 -17.60
C ASP A 473 -25.16 -3.04 -17.24
N ALA A 474 -24.16 -2.19 -17.51
CA ALA A 474 -24.23 -0.76 -17.22
C ALA A 474 -25.39 -0.07 -17.96
N TYR A 475 -25.58 -0.39 -19.25
CA TYR A 475 -26.68 0.13 -20.04
C TYR A 475 -28.06 -0.30 -19.52
N GLN A 476 -28.22 -1.57 -19.12
CA GLN A 476 -29.48 -2.07 -18.55
C GLN A 476 -29.75 -1.50 -17.14
N ARG A 477 -28.70 -1.28 -16.33
CA ARG A 477 -28.81 -0.58 -15.04
C ARG A 477 -29.29 0.86 -15.23
N LEU A 478 -28.73 1.58 -16.21
CA LEU A 478 -29.14 2.95 -16.53
C LEU A 478 -30.62 3.02 -16.94
N LYS A 479 -31.08 2.16 -17.87
CA LYS A 479 -32.50 2.09 -18.28
C LYS A 479 -33.45 1.64 -17.16
N GLY A 480 -32.98 0.76 -16.29
CA GLY A 480 -33.70 0.39 -15.06
C GLY A 480 -33.83 1.57 -14.09
N ALA A 481 -32.76 2.35 -13.90
CA ALA A 481 -32.73 3.54 -13.07
C ALA A 481 -33.60 4.68 -13.63
N GLU A 482 -33.57 4.90 -14.95
CA GLU A 482 -34.45 5.84 -15.68
C GLU A 482 -35.92 5.52 -15.44
N THR A 483 -36.29 4.25 -15.63
CA THR A 483 -37.66 3.77 -15.43
C THR A 483 -38.09 3.90 -13.96
N ALA A 484 -37.20 3.56 -13.02
CA ALA A 484 -37.46 3.69 -11.59
C ALA A 484 -37.62 5.16 -11.16
N LEU A 485 -36.77 6.07 -11.65
CA LEU A 485 -36.85 7.50 -11.39
C LEU A 485 -38.20 8.05 -11.85
N ARG A 486 -38.59 7.79 -13.11
CA ARG A 486 -39.88 8.23 -13.66
C ARG A 486 -41.08 7.74 -12.84
N LEU A 487 -41.05 6.51 -12.34
CA LEU A 487 -42.11 5.95 -11.51
C LEU A 487 -42.13 6.58 -10.09
N GLN A 488 -40.98 6.69 -9.43
CA GLN A 488 -40.92 7.26 -8.08
C GLN A 488 -41.25 8.76 -8.03
N THR A 489 -40.95 9.52 -9.09
CA THR A 489 -41.39 10.92 -9.20
C THR A 489 -42.93 11.05 -9.19
N GLY A 490 -43.67 10.11 -9.79
CA GLY A 490 -45.12 10.07 -9.72
C GLY A 490 -45.64 9.70 -8.32
N ASN A 491 -44.99 8.73 -7.66
CA ASN A 491 -45.39 8.25 -6.34
C ASN A 491 -45.34 9.35 -5.26
N VAL A 492 -44.36 10.25 -5.30
CA VAL A 492 -44.25 11.35 -4.32
C VAL A 492 -45.49 12.24 -4.32
N ALA A 493 -45.95 12.69 -5.49
CA ALA A 493 -47.15 13.53 -5.59
C ALA A 493 -48.40 12.82 -5.05
N THR A 494 -48.55 11.52 -5.34
CA THR A 494 -49.64 10.69 -4.80
C THR A 494 -49.59 10.55 -3.28
N ALA A 495 -48.40 10.41 -2.70
CA ALA A 495 -48.22 10.33 -1.25
C ALA A 495 -48.47 11.67 -0.53
N GLU A 496 -48.16 12.80 -1.17
CA GLU A 496 -48.46 14.15 -0.63
C GLU A 496 -49.97 14.40 -0.56
N ASP A 497 -50.71 14.03 -1.61
CA ASP A 497 -52.18 14.06 -1.60
C ASP A 497 -52.77 13.12 -0.54
N ALA A 498 -52.18 11.93 -0.34
CA ALA A 498 -52.63 10.96 0.67
C ALA A 498 -52.45 11.49 2.11
N VAL A 499 -51.30 12.11 2.43
CA VAL A 499 -51.08 12.76 3.74
C VAL A 499 -52.10 13.88 3.98
N ARG A 500 -52.31 14.74 2.99
CA ARG A 500 -53.29 15.84 3.08
C ARG A 500 -54.70 15.32 3.33
N LEU A 501 -55.11 14.24 2.65
CA LEU A 501 -56.42 13.63 2.82
C LEU A 501 -56.56 12.96 4.20
N ALA A 502 -55.54 12.24 4.66
CA ALA A 502 -55.52 11.60 5.98
C ALA A 502 -55.63 12.64 7.12
N GLN A 503 -54.88 13.75 7.04
CA GLN A 503 -54.95 14.86 8.00
C GLN A 503 -56.35 15.47 8.06
N ASN A 504 -56.91 15.87 6.90
CA ASN A 504 -58.27 16.41 6.81
C ASN A 504 -59.34 15.44 7.37
N SER A 505 -59.15 14.13 7.16
CA SER A 505 -60.07 13.10 7.65
C SER A 505 -59.93 12.87 9.16
N ALA A 506 -58.74 13.02 9.73
CA ALA A 506 -58.50 12.90 11.17
C ALA A 506 -59.01 14.13 11.94
N ASP A 507 -58.78 15.34 11.41
CA ASP A 507 -59.33 16.58 11.99
C ASP A 507 -60.88 16.62 11.93
N ALA A 508 -61.48 15.94 10.94
CA ALA A 508 -62.92 15.70 10.85
C ALA A 508 -63.42 14.48 11.67
N GLY A 509 -62.53 13.73 12.33
CA GLY A 509 -62.87 12.57 13.18
C GLY A 509 -63.20 11.26 12.45
N PHE A 510 -62.99 11.18 11.13
CA PHE A 510 -63.24 9.98 10.31
C PHE A 510 -62.02 9.07 10.12
N ALA A 511 -60.81 9.56 10.37
CA ALA A 511 -59.57 8.78 10.36
C ALA A 511 -58.90 8.75 11.74
N THR A 512 -58.08 7.73 11.98
CA THR A 512 -57.37 7.54 13.26
C THR A 512 -55.96 8.16 13.22
N LEU A 513 -55.36 8.34 14.39
CA LEU A 513 -53.94 8.69 14.53
C LEU A 513 -53.01 7.71 13.78
N LEU A 514 -53.39 6.43 13.65
CA LEU A 514 -52.58 5.46 12.92
C LEU A 514 -52.53 5.77 11.42
N ASP A 515 -53.64 6.21 10.84
CA ASP A 515 -53.75 6.47 9.40
C ASP A 515 -52.91 7.70 8.99
N VAL A 516 -52.89 8.74 9.83
CA VAL A 516 -52.02 9.93 9.64
C VAL A 516 -50.55 9.57 9.78
N LEU A 517 -50.18 8.78 10.80
CA LEU A 517 -48.80 8.32 11.01
C LEU A 517 -48.32 7.42 9.86
N GLN A 518 -49.18 6.54 9.35
CA GLN A 518 -48.89 5.65 8.23
C GLN A 518 -48.69 6.46 6.93
N ALA A 519 -49.62 7.34 6.57
CA ALA A 519 -49.48 8.19 5.39
C ALA A 519 -48.21 9.06 5.44
N THR A 520 -47.86 9.58 6.63
CA THR A 520 -46.63 10.39 6.83
C THR A 520 -45.35 9.56 6.64
N LEU A 521 -45.36 8.28 7.06
CA LEU A 521 -44.28 7.33 6.79
C LEU A 521 -44.18 6.98 5.30
N ASP A 522 -45.31 6.78 4.63
CA ASP A 522 -45.38 6.45 3.20
C ASP A 522 -44.91 7.62 2.32
N LEU A 523 -45.19 8.86 2.70
CA LEU A 523 -44.61 10.06 2.09
C LEU A 523 -43.10 10.17 2.34
N THR A 524 -42.66 9.97 3.59
CA THR A 524 -41.23 10.06 3.95
C THR A 524 -40.40 9.03 3.16
N THR A 525 -40.89 7.79 3.05
CA THR A 525 -40.24 6.73 2.26
C THR A 525 -40.29 7.01 0.76
N SER A 526 -41.40 7.49 0.22
CA SER A 526 -41.53 7.88 -1.20
C SER A 526 -40.54 8.97 -1.59
N ARG A 527 -40.39 10.02 -0.77
CA ARG A 527 -39.40 11.10 -0.99
C ARG A 527 -37.97 10.55 -0.97
N LEU A 528 -37.62 9.69 -0.02
CA LEU A 528 -36.31 9.05 0.06
C LEU A 528 -36.00 8.15 -1.16
N GLU A 529 -36.97 7.37 -1.65
CA GLU A 529 -36.78 6.54 -2.84
C GLU A 529 -36.72 7.35 -4.14
N ALA A 530 -37.38 8.51 -4.23
CA ALA A 530 -37.18 9.44 -5.36
C ALA A 530 -35.75 10.02 -5.38
N ILE A 531 -35.22 10.43 -4.22
CA ILE A 531 -33.82 10.91 -4.09
C ILE A 531 -32.83 9.78 -4.46
N ARG A 532 -33.04 8.56 -3.92
CA ARG A 532 -32.22 7.37 -4.26
C ARG A 532 -32.33 6.96 -5.72
N SER A 533 -33.45 7.25 -6.40
CA SER A 533 -33.61 6.96 -7.82
C SER A 533 -32.80 7.91 -8.70
N ARG A 534 -32.75 9.21 -8.36
CA ARG A 534 -31.80 10.17 -8.99
C ARG A 534 -30.36 9.73 -8.77
N GLN A 535 -30.01 9.33 -7.55
CA GLN A 535 -28.68 8.79 -7.24
C GLN A 535 -28.33 7.58 -8.12
N ARG A 536 -29.26 6.62 -8.22
CA ARG A 536 -29.06 5.37 -8.99
C ARG A 536 -28.92 5.67 -10.48
N TYR A 537 -29.60 6.70 -10.99
CA TYR A 537 -29.42 7.19 -12.35
C TYR A 537 -27.99 7.70 -12.57
N MET A 538 -27.56 8.68 -11.76
CA MET A 538 -26.25 9.31 -11.92
C MET A 538 -25.07 8.37 -11.67
N LYS A 539 -25.19 7.42 -10.72
CA LYS A 539 -24.21 6.34 -10.56
C LYS A 539 -24.18 5.37 -11.74
N SER A 540 -25.34 5.01 -12.31
CA SER A 540 -25.40 4.16 -13.51
C SER A 540 -24.85 4.85 -14.76
N LEU A 541 -25.00 6.18 -14.86
CA LEU A 541 -24.40 7.00 -15.91
C LEU A 541 -22.87 7.04 -15.78
N ALA A 542 -22.35 7.28 -14.57
CA ALA A 542 -20.91 7.22 -14.28
C ALA A 542 -20.31 5.81 -14.50
N ASP A 543 -21.05 4.75 -14.16
CA ASP A 543 -20.66 3.36 -14.45
C ASP A 543 -20.60 3.10 -15.96
N LEU A 544 -21.54 3.63 -16.75
CA LEU A 544 -21.54 3.48 -18.21
C LEU A 544 -20.41 4.28 -18.88
N GLN A 545 -20.17 5.52 -18.44
CA GLN A 545 -19.00 6.33 -18.84
C GLN A 545 -17.69 5.60 -18.58
N PHE A 546 -17.52 5.04 -17.38
CA PHE A 546 -16.37 4.19 -17.02
C PHE A 546 -16.30 2.94 -17.91
N ALA A 547 -17.41 2.22 -18.08
CA ALA A 547 -17.46 0.96 -18.82
C ALA A 547 -17.03 1.13 -20.28
N VAL A 548 -17.42 2.23 -20.91
CA VAL A 548 -17.06 2.61 -22.29
C VAL A 548 -15.70 3.35 -22.34
N SER A 549 -15.16 3.76 -21.19
CA SER A 549 -13.93 4.54 -21.02
C SER A 549 -13.98 5.88 -21.77
N VAL A 550 -15.10 6.59 -21.60
CA VAL A 550 -15.37 7.91 -22.21
C VAL A 550 -16.06 8.81 -21.20
N GLY A 551 -15.52 10.01 -21.01
CA GLY A 551 -16.30 11.12 -20.48
C GLY A 551 -17.35 11.53 -21.50
N LEU A 552 -18.54 10.92 -21.40
CA LEU A 552 -19.74 11.43 -22.06
C LEU A 552 -20.08 12.78 -21.42
N LYS A 553 -20.74 13.67 -22.16
CA LYS A 553 -21.10 14.99 -21.63
C LYS A 553 -22.16 14.86 -20.55
N ASP A 554 -21.72 14.91 -19.30
CA ASP A 554 -22.51 15.53 -18.22
C ASP A 554 -22.89 16.95 -18.70
N GLY A 555 -24.08 17.45 -18.38
CA GLY A 555 -24.78 18.51 -19.15
C GLY A 555 -24.13 19.91 -19.25
N SER A 556 -22.95 20.12 -18.65
CA SER A 556 -22.21 21.38 -18.64
C SER A 556 -21.76 21.85 -20.05
N PRO A 557 -21.69 23.18 -20.31
CA PRO A 557 -21.11 23.71 -21.53
C PRO A 557 -19.58 23.47 -21.63
N GLU A 558 -19.04 23.51 -22.84
CA GLU A 558 -17.72 22.97 -23.16
C GLU A 558 -16.53 23.76 -22.54
N ALA A 559 -15.91 23.21 -21.50
CA ALA A 559 -14.50 23.46 -21.20
C ALA A 559 -13.63 22.75 -22.27
N GLY A 560 -13.20 23.53 -23.27
CA GLY A 560 -12.77 23.02 -24.58
C GLY A 560 -11.69 21.92 -24.58
N ALA A 561 -11.98 20.83 -25.29
CA ALA A 561 -11.03 19.77 -25.61
C ALA A 561 -9.92 20.29 -26.57
N SER A 562 -8.85 20.84 -26.00
CA SER A 562 -7.64 21.19 -26.74
C SER A 562 -6.67 20.00 -26.78
N GLY A 563 -6.19 19.67 -27.98
CA GLY A 563 -5.33 18.51 -28.23
C GLY A 563 -3.89 18.73 -27.77
N GLY A 564 -3.60 18.46 -26.49
CA GLY A 564 -2.24 18.40 -25.96
C GLY A 564 -1.51 17.11 -26.37
N ALA A 565 -0.69 17.17 -27.41
CA ALA A 565 0.25 16.09 -27.72
C ALA A 565 1.37 16.02 -26.66
N ALA A 566 1.84 14.81 -26.36
CA ALA A 566 2.91 14.60 -25.39
C ALA A 566 4.31 14.99 -25.93
N PRO A 567 5.22 15.45 -25.07
CA PRO A 567 6.66 15.24 -25.24
C PRO A 567 7.07 13.79 -24.88
#